data_AF-A0A519N8V5-F1
#
_entry.id   AF-A0A519N8V5-F1
#
_cell.length_a   1.000
_cell.length_b   1.000
_cell.length_c   1.000
_cell.angle_alpha   90.00
_cell.angle_beta   90.00
_cell.angle_gamma   90.00
#
_symmetry.space_group_name_H-M   'P 1'
#
loop_
_entity.id
_entity.type
_entity.pdbx_description
1 polymer ?
#
loop_
_entity_poly.entity_id
_entity_poly.type
_entity_poly.pdbx_seq_one_letter_code
_entity_poly.pdbx_strand_id
1 'polypeptide(L)'
;MKTTRSVLSGLARISFLAVAFLAFGNAFCQSSEARNTSLKGNFSMAALSAWQNHSMEKVADFYAYLNLLSDENTGSELKVEIIKNIEDLFQSKNVSVIDFSGISKNNNLEQLLKIVSAQKIGFKISDQINFTEVSENSWSVNYLVEVTQNGKKSVVHVNQTIWLSQSQKAFGAKSKTVWRQVLGEMK
;
A
#
# COMPACT_ATOMS: atom_id res chain seq x y z
N MET A 1 -62.24 54.66 -66.40
CA MET A 1 -63.31 53.98 -65.62
C MET A 1 -62.68 53.44 -64.33
N LYS A 2 -63.40 53.45 -63.20
CA LYS A 2 -63.02 52.79 -61.92
C LYS A 2 -62.94 51.26 -62.14
N THR A 3 -62.26 50.38 -61.40
CA THR A 3 -61.29 50.40 -60.26
C THR A 3 -60.48 49.07 -60.36
N THR A 4 -59.60 48.57 -59.47
CA THR A 4 -59.33 48.74 -58.02
C THR A 4 -57.83 48.46 -57.74
N ARG A 5 -57.36 48.59 -56.49
CA ARG A 5 -56.03 48.10 -56.02
C ARG A 5 -56.14 46.70 -55.38
N SER A 6 -55.03 45.97 -55.34
CA SER A 6 -54.63 45.19 -54.17
C SER A 6 -53.12 45.27 -53.99
N VAL A 7 -52.66 45.38 -52.75
CA VAL A 7 -51.25 45.52 -52.33
C VAL A 7 -51.07 44.63 -51.11
N LEU A 8 -50.04 43.77 -51.10
CA LEU A 8 -49.34 43.24 -49.91
C LEU A 8 -48.15 42.43 -50.48
N SER A 9 -46.89 42.90 -50.46
CA SER A 9 -45.97 43.17 -49.34
C SER A 9 -45.32 41.91 -48.74
N GLY A 10 -43.99 41.84 -48.82
CA GLY A 10 -43.14 40.74 -48.35
C GLY A 10 -41.99 40.54 -49.36
N LEU A 11 -40.82 41.16 -49.20
CA LEU A 11 -39.70 40.70 -48.34
C LEU A 11 -39.42 39.19 -48.52
N ALA A 12 -38.23 38.74 -48.93
CA ALA A 12 -36.95 39.45 -49.06
C ALA A 12 -36.13 38.97 -50.28
N ARG A 13 -35.22 39.84 -50.73
CA ARG A 13 -34.09 39.46 -51.59
C ARG A 13 -32.95 38.90 -50.72
N ILE A 14 -31.95 38.32 -51.40
CA ILE A 14 -30.56 38.07 -50.93
C ILE A 14 -30.40 36.83 -50.02
N SER A 15 -29.30 36.06 -50.03
CA SER A 15 -28.33 35.62 -51.07
C SER A 15 -27.21 34.80 -50.36
N PHE A 16 -26.42 34.00 -51.10
CA PHE A 16 -25.21 33.25 -50.67
C PHE A 16 -25.42 32.15 -49.58
N LEU A 17 -24.95 30.90 -49.66
CA LEU A 17 -23.69 30.24 -50.11
C LEU A 17 -22.79 29.88 -48.90
N ALA A 18 -22.40 28.59 -48.80
CA ALA A 18 -21.62 27.97 -47.72
C ALA A 18 -22.37 27.91 -46.36
N VAL A 19 -22.21 26.91 -45.49
CA VAL A 19 -21.02 26.11 -45.18
C VAL A 19 -21.33 24.60 -45.14
N ALA A 20 -20.42 23.78 -45.66
CA ALA A 20 -20.47 22.32 -45.55
C ALA A 20 -19.90 21.81 -44.21
N PHE A 21 -20.05 20.51 -43.93
CA PHE A 21 -19.38 19.79 -42.85
C PHE A 21 -19.86 20.10 -41.40
N LEU A 22 -21.04 19.56 -41.07
CA LEU A 22 -21.39 19.18 -39.70
C LEU A 22 -21.78 17.69 -39.68
N ALA A 23 -21.54 17.04 -38.52
CA ALA A 23 -21.89 15.66 -38.20
C ALA A 23 -20.97 14.51 -38.70
N PHE A 24 -19.64 14.67 -38.64
CA PHE A 24 -18.72 13.54 -38.37
C PHE A 24 -17.62 13.94 -37.39
N GLY A 25 -18.03 14.35 -36.19
CA GLY A 25 -17.16 14.46 -35.01
C GLY A 25 -17.49 13.33 -34.05
N ASN A 26 -16.79 12.20 -34.15
CA ASN A 26 -16.85 11.19 -33.10
C ASN A 26 -16.30 11.82 -31.81
N ALA A 27 -17.17 12.03 -30.83
CA ALA A 27 -16.77 12.46 -29.50
C ALA A 27 -16.06 11.31 -28.78
N PHE A 28 -14.79 11.08 -29.13
CA PHE A 28 -13.81 10.51 -28.22
C PHE A 28 -13.63 11.51 -27.07
N CYS A 29 -14.60 11.51 -26.16
CA CYS A 29 -14.42 12.10 -24.85
C CYS A 29 -13.26 11.34 -24.20
N GLN A 30 -12.16 12.04 -23.94
CA GLN A 30 -10.95 11.44 -23.41
C GLN A 30 -11.30 10.70 -22.12
N SER A 31 -11.13 9.37 -22.12
CA SER A 31 -11.11 8.62 -20.87
C SER A 31 -10.00 9.21 -20.03
N SER A 32 -10.36 9.77 -18.87
CA SER A 32 -9.40 10.38 -17.95
C SER A 32 -8.22 9.44 -17.75
N GLU A 33 -7.02 9.97 -17.99
CA GLU A 33 -5.76 9.25 -18.00
C GLU A 33 -5.62 8.33 -16.79
N ALA A 34 -4.89 7.22 -16.97
CA ALA A 34 -4.53 6.32 -15.87
C ALA A 34 -3.88 7.13 -14.75
N ARG A 35 -4.66 7.41 -13.70
CA ARG A 35 -4.21 8.18 -12.54
C ARG A 35 -3.01 7.45 -11.99
N ASN A 36 -1.84 8.09 -12.04
CA ASN A 36 -0.58 7.43 -11.72
C ASN A 36 -0.61 7.02 -10.23
N THR A 37 -0.96 5.75 -9.95
CA THR A 37 -1.15 5.22 -8.60
C THR A 37 0.16 5.01 -7.85
N SER A 38 1.29 5.28 -8.53
CA SER A 38 2.62 5.14 -7.98
C SER A 38 2.86 6.10 -6.79
N LEU A 39 3.68 5.67 -5.84
CA LEU A 39 4.13 6.44 -4.69
C LEU A 39 4.69 7.81 -5.12
N LYS A 40 5.50 7.82 -6.18
CA LYS A 40 6.13 9.02 -6.76
C LYS A 40 5.11 9.98 -7.38
N GLY A 41 3.94 9.50 -7.79
CA GLY A 41 2.82 10.34 -8.26
C GLY A 41 1.90 10.86 -7.15
N ASN A 42 1.93 10.28 -5.95
CA ASN A 42 1.00 10.59 -4.86
C ASN A 42 1.63 11.29 -3.65
N PHE A 43 2.96 11.26 -3.52
CA PHE A 43 3.69 11.80 -2.36
C PHE A 43 4.92 12.60 -2.80
N SER A 44 5.24 13.66 -2.06
CA SER A 44 6.53 14.34 -2.16
C SER A 44 7.65 13.48 -1.58
N MET A 45 8.90 13.74 -1.98
CA MET A 45 10.06 13.02 -1.42
C MET A 45 10.16 13.12 0.11
N ALA A 46 9.81 14.28 0.69
CA ALA A 46 9.76 14.46 2.14
C ALA A 46 8.67 13.59 2.79
N ALA A 47 7.48 13.48 2.17
CA ALA A 47 6.42 12.61 2.66
C ALA A 47 6.79 11.13 2.53
N LEU A 48 7.45 10.72 1.44
CA LEU A 48 7.96 9.35 1.28
C LEU A 48 9.03 9.01 2.33
N SER A 49 9.96 9.91 2.61
CA SER A 49 10.96 9.71 3.67
C SER A 49 10.32 9.62 5.07
N ALA A 50 9.30 10.44 5.36
CA ALA A 50 8.55 10.35 6.61
C ALA A 50 7.82 8.99 6.74
N TRP A 51 7.19 8.51 5.67
CA TRP A 51 6.61 7.16 5.64
C TRP A 51 7.68 6.08 5.83
N GLN A 52 8.80 6.14 5.11
CA GLN A 52 9.91 5.17 5.26
C GLN A 52 10.36 5.08 6.72
N ASN A 53 10.64 6.21 7.37
CA ASN A 53 11.03 6.24 8.79
C ASN A 53 9.93 5.64 9.70
N HIS A 54 8.66 6.03 9.51
CA HIS A 54 7.53 5.48 10.28
C HIS A 54 7.34 3.96 10.06
N SER A 55 7.74 3.40 8.91
CA SER A 55 7.65 1.94 8.72
C SER A 55 8.54 1.14 9.66
N MET A 56 9.58 1.75 10.23
CA MET A 56 10.44 1.08 11.22
C MET A 56 9.78 0.93 12.58
N GLU A 57 8.79 1.77 12.92
CA GLU A 57 7.97 1.56 14.11
C GLU A 57 7.17 0.24 13.97
N LYS A 58 6.60 -0.02 12.79
CA LYS A 58 5.91 -1.28 12.50
C LYS A 58 6.82 -2.51 12.50
N VAL A 59 8.07 -2.37 12.06
CA VAL A 59 9.07 -3.43 12.17
C VAL A 59 9.45 -3.65 13.64
N ALA A 60 9.61 -2.59 14.43
CA ALA A 60 9.85 -2.68 15.88
C ALA A 60 8.69 -3.36 16.62
N ASP A 61 7.45 -2.99 16.34
CA ASP A 61 6.24 -3.63 16.87
C ASP A 61 6.22 -5.14 16.59
N PHE A 62 6.52 -5.54 15.34
CA PHE A 62 6.59 -6.95 14.96
C PHE A 62 7.59 -7.74 15.82
N TYR A 63 8.83 -7.26 15.97
CA TYR A 63 9.83 -7.95 16.79
C TYR A 63 9.53 -7.87 18.29
N ALA A 64 8.89 -6.80 18.78
CA ALA A 64 8.40 -6.71 20.15
C ALA A 64 7.31 -7.78 20.41
N TYR A 65 6.37 -7.95 19.49
CA TYR A 65 5.36 -9.00 19.56
C TYR A 65 5.96 -10.42 19.45
N LEU A 66 6.97 -10.65 18.62
CA LEU A 66 7.68 -11.93 18.59
C LEU A 66 8.36 -12.26 19.94
N ASN A 67 9.00 -11.27 20.57
CA ASN A 67 9.59 -11.42 21.90
C ASN A 67 8.52 -11.78 22.96
N LEU A 68 7.37 -11.10 22.95
CA LEU A 68 6.24 -11.42 23.84
C LEU A 68 5.64 -12.80 23.55
N LEU A 69 5.54 -13.21 22.28
CA LEU A 69 5.04 -14.52 21.90
C LEU A 69 5.96 -15.67 22.37
N SER A 70 7.26 -15.40 22.41
CA SER A 70 8.30 -16.33 22.85
C SER A 70 8.48 -16.42 24.36
N ASP A 71 7.95 -15.46 25.12
CA ASP A 71 8.00 -15.51 26.58
C ASP A 71 7.16 -16.69 27.12
N GLU A 72 7.73 -17.40 28.09
CA GLU A 72 7.12 -18.53 28.79
C GLU A 72 6.03 -18.06 29.77
N ASN A 73 6.11 -16.80 30.23
CA ASN A 73 5.16 -16.19 31.15
C ASN A 73 3.89 -15.67 30.45
N THR A 74 3.89 -15.57 29.12
CA THR A 74 2.75 -15.09 28.35
C THR A 74 1.67 -16.18 28.26
N GLY A 75 0.54 -15.93 28.92
CA GLY A 75 -0.61 -16.84 28.95
C GLY A 75 -1.18 -17.13 27.56
N SER A 76 -1.80 -18.31 27.41
CA SER A 76 -2.30 -18.83 26.12
C SER A 76 -3.28 -17.89 25.41
N GLU A 77 -4.21 -17.27 26.14
CA GLU A 77 -5.16 -16.29 25.60
C GLU A 77 -4.44 -15.06 25.02
N LEU A 78 -3.44 -14.54 25.73
CA LEU A 78 -2.62 -13.42 25.29
C LEU A 78 -1.75 -13.79 24.07
N LYS A 79 -1.25 -15.03 23.98
CA LYS A 79 -0.54 -15.51 22.77
C LYS A 79 -1.44 -15.48 21.52
N VAL A 80 -2.73 -15.80 21.65
CA VAL A 80 -3.69 -15.71 20.54
C VAL A 80 -3.89 -14.26 20.08
N GLU A 81 -4.01 -13.31 21.01
CA GLU A 81 -4.11 -11.89 20.68
C GLU A 81 -2.81 -11.34 20.05
N ILE A 82 -1.64 -11.72 20.57
CA ILE A 82 -0.34 -11.36 19.99
C ILE A 82 -0.20 -11.88 18.56
N ILE A 83 -0.56 -13.15 18.31
CA ILE A 83 -0.55 -13.75 16.95
C ILE A 83 -1.42 -12.91 16.01
N LYS A 84 -2.65 -12.58 16.42
CA LYS A 84 -3.56 -11.75 15.61
C LYS A 84 -2.97 -10.36 15.33
N ASN A 85 -2.40 -9.71 16.34
CA ASN A 85 -1.78 -8.39 16.18
C ASN A 85 -0.59 -8.44 15.20
N ILE A 86 0.21 -9.51 15.22
CA ILE A 86 1.26 -9.72 14.23
C ILE A 86 0.65 -9.93 12.83
N GLU A 87 -0.36 -10.79 12.68
CA GLU A 87 -1.02 -11.00 11.39
C GLU A 87 -1.59 -9.69 10.79
N ASP A 88 -2.17 -8.82 11.63
CA ASP A 88 -2.72 -7.51 11.24
C ASP A 88 -1.64 -6.48 10.83
N LEU A 89 -0.35 -6.70 11.17
CA LEU A 89 0.78 -5.90 10.66
C LEU A 89 1.15 -6.25 9.21
N PHE A 90 0.93 -7.49 8.77
CA PHE A 90 1.33 -7.97 7.44
C PHE A 90 0.23 -7.83 6.38
N GLN A 91 0.63 -7.86 5.10
CA GLN A 91 -0.28 -7.86 3.96
C GLN A 91 -1.14 -9.13 3.89
N SER A 92 -0.60 -10.28 4.33
CA SER A 92 -1.31 -11.55 4.41
C SER A 92 -0.65 -12.52 5.39
N LYS A 93 -1.40 -13.50 5.88
CA LYS A 93 -0.93 -14.56 6.79
C LYS A 93 0.07 -15.54 6.15
N ASN A 94 0.08 -15.63 4.82
CA ASN A 94 0.89 -16.59 4.06
C ASN A 94 2.12 -15.95 3.41
N VAL A 95 2.48 -14.74 3.84
CA VAL A 95 3.66 -14.02 3.38
C VAL A 95 4.94 -14.80 3.72
N SER A 96 5.90 -14.83 2.78
CA SER A 96 7.20 -15.47 2.98
C SER A 96 8.03 -14.67 3.98
N VAL A 97 8.59 -15.35 4.98
CA VAL A 97 9.45 -14.75 6.01
C VAL A 97 10.70 -15.58 6.21
N ILE A 98 11.73 -14.97 6.81
CA ILE A 98 12.97 -15.67 7.16
C ILE A 98 12.70 -16.68 8.26
N ASP A 99 13.26 -17.88 8.13
CA ASP A 99 13.35 -18.80 9.27
C ASP A 99 14.50 -18.42 10.20
N PHE A 100 14.15 -17.77 11.31
CA PHE A 100 15.13 -17.44 12.35
C PHE A 100 15.60 -18.67 13.15
N SER A 101 14.91 -19.82 13.09
CA SER A 101 15.30 -21.05 13.80
C SER A 101 16.30 -21.94 13.06
N GLY A 102 16.50 -21.71 11.75
CA GLY A 102 17.43 -22.49 10.92
C GLY A 102 16.99 -23.94 10.66
N ILE A 103 15.70 -24.26 10.83
CA ILE A 103 15.14 -25.60 10.63
C ILE A 103 14.66 -25.79 9.18
N SER A 104 14.20 -24.71 8.54
CA SER A 104 13.67 -24.64 7.17
C SER A 104 14.40 -23.57 6.35
N LYS A 105 14.38 -23.70 5.02
CA LYS A 105 14.87 -22.65 4.10
C LYS A 105 13.81 -21.63 3.69
N ASN A 106 12.53 -22.01 3.76
CA ASN A 106 11.40 -21.15 3.45
C ASN A 106 10.35 -21.34 4.56
N ASN A 107 10.01 -20.27 5.28
CA ASN A 107 8.86 -20.26 6.18
C ASN A 107 7.85 -19.22 5.70
N ASN A 108 6.56 -19.48 5.92
CA ASN A 108 5.56 -18.43 5.93
C ASN A 108 5.38 -17.87 7.35
N LEU A 109 4.69 -16.72 7.48
CA LEU A 109 4.45 -16.09 8.78
C LEU A 109 3.80 -17.06 9.79
N GLU A 110 2.79 -17.84 9.38
CA GLU A 110 2.14 -18.83 10.25
C GLU A 110 3.13 -19.86 10.84
N GLN A 111 4.07 -20.37 10.02
CA GLN A 111 5.11 -21.30 10.46
C GLN A 111 6.09 -20.64 11.43
N LEU A 112 6.53 -19.40 11.14
CA LEU A 112 7.39 -18.64 12.05
C LEU A 112 6.70 -18.44 13.42
N LEU A 113 5.42 -18.06 13.44
CA LEU A 113 4.68 -17.85 14.68
C LEU A 113 4.53 -19.15 15.50
N LYS A 114 4.31 -20.30 14.85
CA LYS A 114 4.30 -21.60 15.53
C LYS A 114 5.65 -21.94 16.17
N ILE A 115 6.75 -21.69 15.47
CA ILE A 115 8.11 -21.93 15.97
C ILE A 115 8.43 -21.01 17.15
N VAL A 116 8.18 -19.71 17.01
CA VAL A 116 8.44 -18.69 18.07
C VAL A 116 7.56 -18.91 19.29
N SER A 117 6.32 -19.41 19.13
CA SER A 117 5.45 -19.76 20.25
C SER A 117 5.94 -20.95 21.08
N ALA A 118 6.73 -21.84 20.46
CA ALA A 118 7.18 -23.12 21.02
C ALA A 118 8.65 -23.13 21.47
N GLN A 119 9.42 -22.09 21.14
CA GLN A 119 10.85 -21.99 21.41
C GLN A 119 11.19 -20.63 22.02
N LYS A 120 12.21 -20.59 22.89
CA LYS A 120 12.74 -19.36 23.47
C LYS A 120 13.72 -18.67 22.51
N ILE A 121 13.22 -17.67 21.79
CA ILE A 121 13.90 -16.90 20.76
C ILE A 121 13.78 -15.41 21.09
N GLY A 122 14.90 -14.77 21.42
CA GLY A 122 14.97 -13.32 21.59
C GLY A 122 15.39 -12.62 20.31
N PHE A 123 14.78 -11.48 20.01
CA PHE A 123 15.05 -10.67 18.83
C PHE A 123 15.43 -9.23 19.22
N LYS A 124 16.49 -8.69 18.62
CA LYS A 124 16.86 -7.28 18.73
C LYS A 124 17.27 -6.73 17.36
N ILE A 125 16.58 -5.68 16.91
CA ILE A 125 16.91 -4.95 15.67
C ILE A 125 18.14 -4.06 15.93
N SER A 126 19.01 -3.90 14.93
CA SER A 126 20.09 -2.91 14.94
C SER A 126 19.65 -1.54 14.44
N ASP A 127 20.30 -0.47 14.90
CA ASP A 127 20.12 0.89 14.38
C ASP A 127 20.63 1.07 12.92
N GLN A 128 21.32 0.06 12.35
CA GLN A 128 21.76 0.05 10.96
C GLN A 128 20.58 -0.28 10.03
N ILE A 129 19.94 0.76 9.51
CA ILE A 129 18.73 0.68 8.68
C ILE A 129 19.00 1.35 7.34
N ASN A 130 18.78 0.65 6.22
CA ASN A 130 18.99 1.16 4.87
C ASN A 130 17.74 0.93 4.01
N PHE A 131 17.00 2.01 3.75
CA PHE A 131 15.90 2.00 2.76
C PHE A 131 16.47 1.91 1.34
N THR A 132 15.91 1.00 0.55
CA THR A 132 16.29 0.75 -0.84
C THR A 132 15.06 0.78 -1.75
N GLU A 133 15.27 0.54 -3.05
CA GLU A 133 14.28 0.37 -4.13
C GLU A 133 12.84 0.84 -3.81
N VAL A 134 12.51 2.07 -4.22
CA VAL A 134 11.14 2.59 -4.15
C VAL A 134 10.39 2.29 -5.45
N SER A 135 9.50 1.32 -5.34
CA SER A 135 8.59 0.81 -6.39
C SER A 135 7.28 1.61 -6.43
N GLU A 136 6.30 1.16 -7.22
CA GLU A 136 5.04 1.88 -7.39
C GLU A 136 4.20 1.95 -6.11
N ASN A 137 4.23 0.96 -5.24
CA ASN A 137 3.39 0.91 -4.03
C ASN A 137 4.12 0.28 -2.83
N SER A 138 5.45 0.19 -2.91
CA SER A 138 6.29 -0.43 -1.89
C SER A 138 7.72 0.13 -1.89
N TRP A 139 8.46 -0.18 -0.82
CA TRP A 139 9.91 -0.07 -0.77
C TRP A 139 10.49 -1.25 0.00
N SER A 140 11.76 -1.56 -0.26
CA SER A 140 12.51 -2.50 0.59
C SER A 140 13.29 -1.76 1.66
N VAL A 141 13.43 -2.36 2.84
CA VAL A 141 14.32 -1.89 3.91
C VAL A 141 15.23 -3.02 4.35
N ASN A 142 16.51 -2.70 4.52
CA ASN A 142 17.54 -3.64 4.96
C ASN A 142 17.95 -3.28 6.39
N TYR A 143 17.98 -4.27 7.27
CA TYR A 143 18.42 -4.12 8.66
C TYR A 143 19.04 -5.41 9.19
N LEU A 144 19.73 -5.33 10.33
CA LEU A 144 20.24 -6.50 11.04
C LEU A 144 19.32 -6.86 12.21
N VAL A 145 19.20 -8.15 12.47
CA VAL A 145 18.56 -8.68 13.68
C VAL A 145 19.54 -9.58 14.41
N GLU A 146 19.84 -9.23 15.66
CA GLU A 146 20.46 -10.15 16.61
C GLU A 146 19.39 -11.13 17.10
N VAL A 147 19.59 -12.41 16.83
CA VAL A 147 18.72 -13.51 17.26
C VAL A 147 19.42 -14.26 18.38
N THR A 148 18.75 -14.43 19.52
CA THR A 148 19.26 -15.18 20.68
C THR A 148 18.44 -16.45 20.87
N GLN A 149 19.07 -17.62 20.74
CA GLN A 149 18.44 -18.93 20.91
C GLN A 149 19.29 -19.81 21.83
N ASN A 150 18.68 -20.33 22.91
CA ASN A 150 19.37 -21.18 23.88
C ASN A 150 20.70 -20.57 24.37
N GLY A 151 20.73 -19.25 24.58
CA GLY A 151 21.91 -18.48 24.99
C GLY A 151 22.94 -18.18 23.89
N LYS A 152 22.80 -18.76 22.68
CA LYS A 152 23.66 -18.45 21.53
C LYS A 152 23.10 -17.27 20.75
N LYS A 153 23.98 -16.39 20.27
CA LYS A 153 23.63 -15.24 19.44
C LYS A 153 24.04 -15.50 17.98
N SER A 154 23.19 -15.10 17.05
CA SER A 154 23.49 -14.98 15.62
C SER A 154 23.02 -13.61 15.11
N VAL A 155 23.55 -13.17 13.98
CA VAL A 155 23.11 -11.95 13.30
C VAL A 155 22.55 -12.35 11.94
N VAL A 156 21.35 -11.89 11.65
CA VAL A 156 20.63 -12.15 10.40
C VAL A 156 20.48 -10.82 9.65
N HIS A 157 20.90 -10.78 8.39
CA HIS A 157 20.56 -9.71 7.47
C HIS A 157 19.11 -9.92 7.01
N VAL A 158 18.29 -8.87 7.06
CA VAL A 158 16.89 -8.93 6.66
C VAL A 158 16.64 -7.88 5.59
N ASN A 159 16.17 -8.30 4.41
CA ASN A 159 15.51 -7.43 3.43
C ASN A 159 13.99 -7.60 3.57
N GLN A 160 13.32 -6.56 4.05
CA GLN A 160 11.88 -6.52 4.28
C GLN A 160 11.21 -5.63 3.23
N THR A 161 10.26 -6.17 2.47
CA THR A 161 9.35 -5.36 1.66
C THR A 161 8.31 -4.69 2.57
N ILE A 162 8.07 -3.39 2.40
CA ILE A 162 7.01 -2.62 3.04
C ILE A 162 6.04 -2.17 1.95
N TRP A 163 4.74 -2.47 2.09
CA TRP A 163 3.71 -2.04 1.15
C TRP A 163 2.90 -0.87 1.70
N LEU A 164 2.59 0.11 0.85
CA LEU A 164 1.63 1.16 1.14
C LEU A 164 0.27 0.82 0.51
N SER A 165 -0.60 0.20 1.32
CA SER A 165 -1.96 -0.15 0.91
C SER A 165 -2.91 1.05 0.93
N GLN A 166 -3.77 1.17 -0.08
CA GLN A 166 -4.91 2.08 -0.04
C GLN A 166 -6.13 1.38 0.55
N SER A 167 -6.91 2.10 1.35
CA SER A 167 -8.24 1.69 1.79
C SER A 167 -9.21 2.87 1.69
N GLN A 168 -10.42 2.67 1.18
CA GLN A 168 -11.47 3.67 1.37
C GLN A 168 -12.05 3.53 2.77
N LYS A 169 -12.13 4.64 3.52
CA LYS A 169 -12.82 4.70 4.80
C LYS A 169 -13.96 5.72 4.72
N ALA A 170 -15.13 5.30 5.21
CA ALA A 170 -16.29 6.18 5.36
C ALA A 170 -16.17 7.03 6.63
N PHE A 171 -16.53 8.30 6.50
CA PHE A 171 -16.57 9.31 7.55
C PHE A 171 -17.93 10.00 7.47
N GLY A 172 -18.95 9.38 8.07
CA GLY A 172 -20.35 9.72 7.81
C GLY A 172 -20.70 9.54 6.33
N ALA A 173 -21.31 10.55 5.72
CA ALA A 173 -21.70 10.54 4.31
C ALA A 173 -20.55 10.74 3.29
N LYS A 174 -19.29 10.86 3.74
CA LYS A 174 -18.12 11.10 2.87
C LYS A 174 -17.14 9.94 2.93
N SER A 175 -16.65 9.46 1.79
CA SER A 175 -15.54 8.51 1.72
C SER A 175 -14.21 9.24 1.50
N LYS A 176 -13.13 8.74 2.10
CA LYS A 176 -11.75 9.20 1.83
C LYS A 176 -10.83 7.99 1.61
N THR A 177 -9.91 8.10 0.66
CA THR A 177 -8.78 7.17 0.56
C THR A 177 -7.82 7.44 1.72
N VAL A 178 -7.55 6.40 2.51
CA VAL A 178 -6.59 6.38 3.61
C VAL A 178 -5.50 5.37 3.27
N TRP A 179 -4.25 5.83 3.30
CA TRP A 179 -3.08 4.99 3.10
C TRP A 179 -2.66 4.33 4.42
N ARG A 180 -2.23 3.08 4.35
CA ARG A 180 -1.74 2.29 5.50
C ARG A 180 -0.56 1.43 5.07
N GLN A 181 0.51 1.47 5.86
CA GLN A 181 1.64 0.56 5.71
C GLN A 181 1.32 -0.82 6.28
N VAL A 182 1.72 -1.85 5.54
CA VAL A 182 1.72 -3.25 5.98
C VAL A 182 3.05 -3.90 5.61
N LEU A 183 3.51 -4.84 6.45
CA LEU A 183 4.72 -5.62 6.23
C LEU A 183 4.49 -6.65 5.11
N GLY A 184 5.51 -6.87 4.29
CA GLY A 184 5.52 -7.78 3.16
C GLY A 184 6.51 -8.94 3.36
N GLU A 185 7.07 -9.44 2.26
CA GLU A 185 8.07 -10.52 2.28
C GLU A 185 9.34 -10.12 3.04
N MET A 186 9.97 -11.10 3.69
CA MET A 186 11.31 -11.00 4.26
C MET A 186 12.25 -12.01 3.58
N LYS A 187 13.48 -11.59 3.28
CA LYS A 187 14.54 -12.38 2.63
C LYS A 187 15.88 -12.16 3.33
#